data_AF-A0A085VZF6-F1
#
_entry.id   AF-A0A085VZF6-F1
#
_cell.length_a   1.000
_cell.length_b   1.000
_cell.length_c   1.000
_cell.angle_alpha   90.00
_cell.angle_beta   90.00
_cell.angle_gamma   90.00
#
_symmetry.space_group_name_H-M   'P 1'
#
loop_
_entity.id
_entity.type
_entity.pdbx_description
1 polymer ?
#
loop_
_entity_poly.entity_id
_entity_poly.type
_entity_poly.pdbx_seq_one_letter_code
_entity_poly.pdbx_strand_id
1 'polypeptide(L)' 'MAKAQRRDQVKQQRKARQTKAVKGTLKAAQPGNKVQVTLGDLIAAAFDAVGGEVKKVARVVSSPAMTLATGKHIVVVG' A
#
# COMPACT_ATOMS: atom_id res chain seq x y z
N MET A 1 -19.61 30.91 24.94
CA MET A 1 -19.52 29.44 24.67
C MET A 1 -19.24 29.15 23.18
N ALA A 2 -18.19 29.73 22.56
CA ALA A 2 -18.01 29.71 21.09
C ALA A 2 -16.86 28.81 20.55
N LYS A 3 -16.21 28.00 21.41
CA LYS A 3 -15.01 27.22 21.03
C LYS A 3 -15.29 25.73 20.74
N ALA A 4 -16.52 25.25 20.90
CA ALA A 4 -16.87 23.85 20.71
C ALA A 4 -17.14 23.46 19.24
N GLN A 5 -17.75 24.35 18.43
CA GLN A 5 -18.17 24.03 17.06
C GLN A 5 -17.01 23.80 16.07
N ARG A 6 -15.83 24.40 16.28
CA ARG A 6 -14.68 24.22 15.36
C ARG A 6 -14.09 22.81 15.42
N ARG A 7 -14.21 22.09 16.54
CA ARG A 7 -13.65 20.74 16.69
C ARG A 7 -14.47 19.68 15.95
N ASP A 8 -15.79 19.85 15.87
CA ASP A 8 -16.65 18.89 15.15
C ASP A 8 -16.52 18.99 13.63
N GLN A 9 -16.29 20.19 13.08
CA GLN A 9 -16.05 20.35 11.64
C GLN A 9 -14.76 19.67 11.17
N VAL A 10 -13.68 19.71 11.97
CA VAL A 10 -12.42 19.03 11.65
C VAL A 10 -12.58 17.49 11.70
N LYS A 11 -13.39 16.97 12.63
CA LYS A 11 -13.69 15.53 12.68
C LYS A 11 -14.50 15.07 11.46
N GLN A 12 -15.43 15.88 10.98
CA GLN A 12 -16.21 15.56 9.78
C GLN A 12 -15.37 15.57 8.50
N GLN A 13 -14.44 16.52 8.35
CA GLN A 13 -13.55 16.56 7.18
C GLN A 13 -12.60 15.35 7.09
N ARG A 14 -12.14 14.83 8.24
CA ARG A 14 -11.31 13.61 8.26
C ARG A 14 -12.08 12.36 7.85
N LYS A 15 -13.38 12.26 8.20
CA LYS A 15 -14.23 11.13 7.76
C LYS A 15 -14.51 11.17 6.25
N ALA A 16 -14.68 12.35 5.66
CA ALA A 16 -15.00 12.47 4.23
C ALA A 16 -13.83 12.12 3.28
N ARG A 17 -12.57 12.19 3.74
CA ARG A 17 -11.40 11.84 2.91
C ARG A 17 -11.05 10.34 2.88
N GLN A 18 -11.77 9.49 3.61
CA GLN A 18 -11.52 8.05 3.63
C GLN A 18 -12.25 7.25 2.53
N THR A 19 -13.00 7.90 1.62
CA THR A 19 -13.84 7.20 0.63
C THR A 19 -13.24 7.04 -0.77
N LYS A 20 -11.95 7.36 -0.99
CA LYS A 20 -11.27 7.06 -2.27
C LYS A 20 -9.90 6.43 -2.08
N ALA A 21 -9.87 5.28 -1.43
CA ALA A 21 -8.87 4.26 -1.76
C ALA A 21 -9.63 3.14 -2.47
N VAL A 22 -9.62 3.15 -3.80
CA VAL A 22 -9.98 1.97 -4.59
C VAL A 22 -8.95 0.92 -4.20
N LYS A 23 -9.30 0.11 -3.20
CA LYS A 23 -8.56 -1.11 -2.84
C LYS A 23 -8.71 -2.03 -4.05
N GLY A 24 -7.77 -1.93 -4.99
CA GLY A 24 -7.46 -3.05 -5.87
C GLY A 24 -7.18 -4.23 -4.95
N THR A 25 -8.14 -5.14 -4.87
CA THR A 25 -8.01 -6.42 -4.20
C THR A 25 -6.95 -7.21 -4.94
N LEU A 26 -5.69 -7.03 -4.54
CA LEU A 26 -4.66 -8.03 -4.78
C LEU A 26 -5.16 -9.28 -4.07
N LYS A 27 -5.72 -10.22 -4.84
CA LYS A 27 -6.07 -11.56 -4.37
C LYS A 27 -4.85 -12.08 -3.60
N ALA A 28 -4.97 -12.14 -2.28
CA ALA A 28 -4.01 -12.87 -1.47
C ALA A 28 -4.00 -14.29 -2.00
N ALA A 29 -2.88 -14.69 -2.62
CA ALA A 29 -2.71 -16.03 -3.13
C ALA A 29 -2.93 -17.01 -1.97
N GLN A 30 -3.78 -18.01 -2.20
CA GLN A 30 -4.11 -19.05 -1.23
C GLN A 30 -2.81 -19.71 -0.71
N PRO A 31 -2.74 -20.11 0.57
CA PRO A 31 -1.56 -20.70 1.19
C PRO A 31 -1.38 -22.17 0.76
N GLY A 32 -1.34 -22.43 -0.54
CA GLY A 32 -1.31 -23.79 -1.11
C GLY A 32 0.08 -24.30 -1.49
N ASN A 33 1.08 -23.42 -1.61
CA ASN A 33 2.46 -23.82 -1.81
C ASN A 33 3.37 -22.70 -1.33
N LYS A 34 4.31 -23.02 -0.43
CA LYS A 34 5.41 -22.11 -0.07
C LYS A 34 6.39 -22.05 -1.24
N VAL A 35 5.96 -21.44 -2.34
CA VAL A 35 6.86 -21.10 -3.44
C VAL A 35 7.87 -20.11 -2.85
N GLN A 36 9.16 -20.44 -2.95
CA GLN A 36 10.21 -19.49 -2.61
C GLN A 36 10.14 -18.37 -3.65
N VAL A 37 9.54 -17.24 -3.26
CA VAL A 37 9.49 -16.04 -4.10
C VAL A 37 10.69 -15.19 -3.72
N THR A 38 11.51 -14.81 -4.69
CA THR A 38 12.64 -13.92 -4.45
C THR A 38 12.18 -12.46 -4.48
N LEU A 39 13.00 -11.56 -3.93
CA LEU A 39 12.72 -10.12 -4.04
C LEU A 39 12.68 -9.67 -5.50
N GLY A 40 13.49 -10.29 -6.38
CA GLY A 40 13.48 -10.02 -7.82
C GLY A 40 12.13 -10.31 -8.45
N ASP A 41 11.50 -11.43 -8.09
CA ASP A 41 10.18 -11.81 -8.59
C ASP A 41 9.09 -10.85 -8.13
N LEU A 42 9.17 -10.38 -6.87
CA LEU A 42 8.25 -9.38 -6.33
C LEU A 42 8.37 -8.03 -7.05
N ILE A 43 9.60 -7.63 -7.39
CA ILE A 43 9.86 -6.40 -8.14
C ILE A 43 9.35 -6.54 -9.58
N ALA A 44 9.65 -7.64 -10.26
CA ALA A 44 9.17 -7.92 -11.61
C ALA A 44 7.63 -7.90 -11.67
N ALA A 45 6.96 -8.61 -10.74
CA ALA A 45 5.51 -8.60 -10.65
C ALA A 45 4.94 -7.20 -10.37
N ALA A 46 5.65 -6.35 -9.61
CA ALA A 46 5.25 -4.97 -9.40
C ALA A 46 5.42 -4.11 -10.65
N PHE A 47 6.45 -4.34 -11.47
CA PHE A 47 6.58 -3.68 -12.77
C PHE A 47 5.46 -4.06 -13.74
N ASP A 48 5.11 -5.35 -13.79
CA ASP A 48 3.99 -5.85 -14.61
C ASP A 48 2.64 -5.30 -14.13
N ALA A 49 2.44 -5.19 -12.81
CA ALA A 49 1.18 -4.70 -12.25
C ALA A 49 0.96 -3.19 -12.40
N VAL A 50 2.04 -2.40 -12.46
CA VAL A 50 1.96 -0.94 -12.35
C VAL A 50 2.41 -0.20 -13.62
N GLY A 51 2.95 -0.91 -14.60
CA GLY A 51 3.18 -0.40 -15.95
C GLY A 51 4.48 0.39 -16.12
N GLY A 52 5.62 -0.18 -15.71
CA GLY A 52 6.94 0.39 -16.04
C GLY A 52 7.39 1.60 -15.22
N GLU A 53 6.49 2.28 -14.51
CA GLU A 53 6.82 3.47 -13.73
C GLU A 53 7.54 3.14 -12.42
N VAL A 54 8.87 3.33 -12.40
CA VAL A 54 9.75 3.05 -11.26
C VAL A 54 9.26 3.68 -9.95
N LYS A 55 8.73 4.91 -9.99
CA LYS A 55 8.21 5.60 -8.80
C LYS A 55 6.99 4.90 -8.20
N LYS A 56 6.13 4.33 -9.05
CA LYS A 56 4.95 3.61 -8.58
C LYS A 56 5.33 2.21 -8.10
N VAL A 57 6.29 1.55 -8.76
CA VAL A 57 6.87 0.29 -8.31
C VAL A 57 7.50 0.46 -6.93
N ALA A 58 8.30 1.50 -6.73
CA ALA A 58 8.91 1.81 -5.44
C ALA A 58 7.86 1.94 -4.34
N ARG A 59 6.74 2.64 -4.61
CA ARG A 59 5.63 2.76 -3.65
C ARG A 59 4.99 1.41 -3.30
N VAL A 60 4.88 0.49 -4.26
CA VAL A 60 4.28 -0.84 -4.02
C VAL A 60 5.23 -1.72 -3.22
N VAL A 61 6.49 -1.76 -3.61
CA VAL A 61 7.50 -2.62 -2.99
C VAL A 61 7.88 -2.12 -1.59
N SER A 62 7.87 -0.79 -1.35
CA SER A 62 8.09 -0.21 -0.02
C SER A 62 6.83 -0.10 0.84
N SER A 63 5.74 -0.76 0.44
CA SER A 63 4.46 -0.63 1.15
C SER A 63 4.45 -1.40 2.48
N PRO A 64 3.66 -0.96 3.48
CA PRO A 64 3.50 -1.71 4.73
C PRO A 64 2.98 -3.13 4.51
N ALA A 65 2.17 -3.36 3.47
CA ALA A 65 1.69 -4.69 3.11
C ALA A 65 2.83 -5.61 2.67
N MET A 66 3.81 -5.08 1.94
CA MET A 66 5.00 -5.83 1.56
C MET A 66 5.90 -6.14 2.76
N THR A 67 6.00 -5.21 3.72
CA THR A 67 6.69 -5.46 4.99
C THR A 67 6.05 -6.60 5.77
N LEU A 68 4.72 -6.66 5.81
CA LEU A 68 3.99 -7.76 6.45
C LEU A 68 4.18 -9.09 5.71
N ALA A 69 4.20 -9.07 4.38
CA ALA A 69 4.33 -10.27 3.56
C ALA A 69 5.76 -10.86 3.58
N THR A 70 6.79 -9.99 3.61
CA THR A 70 8.19 -10.40 3.53
C THR A 70 8.90 -10.45 4.89
N GLY A 71 8.29 -9.87 5.93
CA GLY A 71 8.94 -9.65 7.23
C GLY A 71 10.11 -8.66 7.19
N LYS A 72 10.28 -7.92 6.07
CA LYS A 72 11.41 -7.02 5.84
C LYS A 72 10.91 -5.64 5.40
N HIS A 73 11.52 -4.60 5.93
CA HIS A 73 11.25 -3.23 5.48
C HIS A 73 12.08 -2.95 4.22
N ILE A 74 11.41 -2.77 3.07
CA ILE A 74 12.09 -2.53 1.80
C ILE A 74 12.17 -1.03 1.53
N VAL A 75 13.40 -0.53 1.34
CA VAL A 75 13.68 0.86 0.98
C VAL A 75 14.27 0.88 -0.43
N VAL A 76 13.65 1.66 -1.32
CA VAL A 76 14.18 1.88 -2.67
C VAL A 76 14.96 3.19 -2.64
N VAL A 77 16.25 3.12 -3.00
CA VAL A 77 17.15 4.26 -3.12
C VAL A 77 17.45 4.46 -4.60
N GLY A 78 17.26 5.67 -5.09
CA GLY A 78 17.45 6.03 -6.50
C GLY A 78 17.59 7.53 -6.66
#